data_AF-A0A385SY13-F1
#
_entry.id   AF-A0A385SY13-F1
#
_cell.length_a   1.000
_cell.length_b   1.000
_cell.length_c   1.000
_cell.angle_alpha   90.00
_cell.angle_beta   90.00
_cell.angle_gamma   90.00
#
_symmetry.space_group_name_H-M   'P 1'
#
loop_
_entity.id
_entity.type
_entity.pdbx_description
1 polymer ?
#
loop_
_entity_poly.entity_id
_entity_poly.type
_entity_poly.pdbx_seq_one_letter_code
_entity_poly.pdbx_strand_id
1 'polypeptide(L)'
;KLRSSKPQEYKARVEKRGEVKTEPLGQSRQAEFVKYMEKELDKSGKAGAGGFTKDKTLGSIFNLDMIQEKSGSEIAELWMQYFSKKDTISAIIPGSTFDIIFGRVKSCPMFLYALPQKEGYEFFVGQWAGHELHFTSLINVQTMGENAPSQLILYHYTDLKKDKGIVLMTAEMDSKFVTVHQAQCLANQVQLFYGSQRLETFRLVEIFNHKPEEFK
;
A
#
# COMPACT_ATOMS: atom_id res chain seq x y z
N LYS A 1 6.24 21.53 19.65
CA LYS A 1 6.10 22.55 20.73
C LYS A 1 4.94 23.55 20.55
N LEU A 2 4.23 23.61 19.40
CA LEU A 2 3.04 24.48 19.26
C LEU A 2 1.75 23.97 19.95
N ARG A 3 1.66 22.67 20.25
CA ARG A 3 0.44 22.05 20.80
C ARG A 3 0.14 22.47 22.25
N SER A 4 1.16 22.86 23.02
CA SER A 4 1.00 23.26 24.43
C SER A 4 1.02 24.78 24.66
N SER A 5 1.65 25.56 23.77
CA SER A 5 1.84 27.00 23.99
C SER A 5 0.68 27.86 23.50
N LYS A 6 -0.05 27.44 22.44
CA LYS A 6 -1.14 28.22 21.85
C LYS A 6 -2.25 27.31 21.25
N PRO A 7 -3.13 26.75 22.09
CA PRO A 7 -4.13 25.76 21.67
C PRO A 7 -5.17 26.29 20.66
N GLN A 8 -5.52 27.58 20.75
CA GLN A 8 -6.48 28.22 19.86
C GLN A 8 -5.93 28.45 18.45
N GLU A 9 -4.66 28.88 18.32
CA GLU A 9 -4.00 29.01 17.00
C GLU A 9 -3.83 27.63 16.32
N TYR A 10 -3.58 26.57 17.10
CA TYR A 10 -3.54 25.20 16.58
C TYR A 10 -4.92 24.74 16.06
N LYS A 11 -5.99 24.92 16.85
CA LYS A 11 -7.35 24.57 16.43
C LYS A 11 -7.79 25.33 15.18
N ALA A 12 -7.55 26.65 15.13
CA ALA A 12 -7.87 27.46 13.96
C ALA A 12 -7.09 27.02 12.70
N ARG A 13 -5.86 26.51 12.85
CA ARG A 13 -5.05 25.99 11.74
C ARG A 13 -5.48 24.59 11.28
N VAL A 14 -6.03 23.78 12.18
CA VAL A 14 -6.64 22.48 11.87
C VAL A 14 -8.01 22.68 11.20
N GLU A 15 -8.82 23.63 11.67
CA GLU A 15 -10.10 24.00 11.06
C GLU A 15 -9.92 24.65 9.68
N LYS A 16 -8.90 25.53 9.50
CA LYS A 16 -8.52 26.03 8.17
C LYS A 16 -8.01 24.96 7.21
N ARG A 17 -7.58 23.80 7.71
CA ARG A 17 -7.20 22.64 6.86
C ARG A 17 -8.43 21.87 6.37
N GLY A 18 -9.55 21.95 7.10
CA GLY A 18 -10.86 21.45 6.66
C GLY A 18 -11.57 22.38 5.68
N GLU A 19 -11.22 23.67 5.67
CA GLU A 19 -11.74 24.68 4.75
C GLU A 19 -10.81 24.99 3.57
N VAL A 20 -10.08 23.99 3.05
CA VAL A 20 -9.53 24.13 1.69
C VAL A 20 -10.73 24.09 0.74
N LYS A 21 -11.31 25.26 0.50
CA LYS A 21 -12.24 25.49 -0.60
C LYS A 21 -11.57 24.93 -1.85
N THR A 22 -12.23 23.95 -2.46
CA THR A 22 -11.94 23.53 -3.82
C THR A 22 -12.24 24.72 -4.74
N GLU A 23 -11.27 25.61 -4.91
CA GLU A 23 -11.24 26.42 -6.10
C GLU A 23 -11.20 25.46 -7.28
N PRO A 24 -12.06 25.63 -8.30
CA PRO A 24 -12.01 24.79 -9.47
C PRO A 24 -10.67 25.06 -10.17
N LEU A 25 -9.70 24.17 -9.95
CA LEU A 25 -8.55 24.05 -10.83
C LEU A 25 -9.12 23.92 -12.25
N GLY A 26 -8.76 24.90 -13.09
CA GLY A 26 -9.40 25.18 -14.37
C GLY A 26 -9.59 23.94 -15.23
N GLN A 27 -10.55 24.01 -16.16
CA GLN A 27 -10.94 22.98 -17.14
C GLN A 27 -9.78 22.06 -17.54
N SER A 28 -9.59 20.98 -16.77
CA SER A 28 -8.55 19.99 -17.00
C SER A 28 -9.25 18.64 -17.08
N ARG A 29 -8.92 17.87 -18.13
CA ARG A 29 -9.35 16.49 -18.35
C ARG A 29 -9.08 15.57 -17.14
N GLN A 30 -8.27 16.03 -16.19
CA GLN A 30 -7.99 15.40 -14.90
C GLN A 30 -9.21 15.29 -13.98
N ALA A 31 -10.05 16.33 -13.89
CA ALA A 31 -11.26 16.28 -13.05
C ALA A 31 -12.32 15.36 -13.64
N GLU A 32 -12.41 15.31 -14.98
CA GLU A 32 -13.26 14.36 -15.69
C GLU A 32 -12.77 12.93 -15.52
N PHE A 33 -11.45 12.72 -15.56
CA PHE A 33 -10.82 11.42 -15.32
C PHE A 33 -11.17 10.86 -13.92
N VAL A 34 -11.03 11.67 -12.86
CA VAL A 34 -11.36 11.23 -11.50
C VAL A 34 -12.85 10.90 -11.38
N LYS A 35 -13.74 11.78 -11.89
CA LYS A 35 -15.18 11.52 -11.87
C LYS A 35 -15.57 10.27 -12.66
N TYR A 36 -14.91 10.00 -13.78
CA TYR A 36 -15.13 8.81 -14.58
C TYR A 36 -14.70 7.55 -13.82
N MET A 37 -13.52 7.58 -13.20
CA MET A 37 -13.03 6.47 -12.40
C MET A 37 -13.91 6.17 -11.18
N GLU A 38 -14.42 7.21 -10.50
CA GLU A 38 -15.41 7.07 -9.42
C GLU A 38 -16.69 6.39 -9.94
N LYS A 39 -17.18 6.78 -11.12
CA LYS A 39 -18.40 6.22 -11.74
C LYS A 39 -18.26 4.78 -12.21
N GLU A 40 -17.10 4.38 -12.74
CA GLU A 40 -16.86 2.98 -13.17
C GLU A 40 -16.75 2.02 -11.98
N LEU A 41 -16.19 2.48 -10.85
CA LEU A 41 -16.17 1.67 -9.63
C LEU A 41 -17.56 1.45 -9.05
N ASP A 42 -18.42 2.46 -9.01
CA ASP A 42 -19.79 2.34 -8.50
C ASP A 42 -20.61 1.29 -9.29
N LYS A 43 -20.29 1.08 -10.57
CA LYS A 43 -20.89 0.01 -11.39
C LYS A 43 -20.34 -1.38 -11.03
N SER A 44 -19.11 -1.46 -10.54
CA SER A 44 -18.47 -2.71 -10.08
C SER A 44 -18.78 -3.08 -8.62
N GLY A 45 -19.39 -2.17 -7.85
CA GLY A 45 -19.51 -2.25 -6.40
C GLY A 45 -20.85 -2.75 -5.85
N LYS A 46 -21.14 -4.05 -5.98
CA LYS A 46 -21.93 -4.81 -4.99
C LYS A 46 -21.30 -6.21 -4.83
N ALA A 47 -20.17 -6.27 -4.12
CA ALA A 47 -19.65 -7.52 -3.57
C ALA A 47 -19.52 -7.33 -2.05
N GLY A 48 -20.08 -8.27 -1.30
CA GLY A 48 -20.35 -8.16 0.13
C GLY A 48 -19.11 -8.17 1.02
N ALA A 49 -19.35 -7.82 2.28
CA ALA A 49 -18.37 -7.83 3.35
C ALA A 49 -17.71 -9.20 3.52
N GLY A 50 -16.38 -9.28 3.32
CA GLY A 50 -15.55 -10.33 3.90
C GLY A 50 -14.68 -11.19 2.97
N GLY A 51 -14.46 -10.84 1.70
CA GLY A 51 -13.53 -11.58 0.84
C GLY A 51 -12.65 -10.66 0.00
N PHE A 52 -11.34 -10.94 -0.02
CA PHE A 52 -10.39 -10.29 -0.93
C PHE A 52 -10.86 -10.52 -2.37
N THR A 53 -11.01 -9.43 -3.12
CA THR A 53 -11.75 -9.44 -4.38
C THR A 53 -10.88 -9.96 -5.54
N LYS A 54 -11.39 -10.97 -6.26
CA LYS A 54 -10.64 -11.82 -7.23
C LYS A 54 -10.08 -11.13 -8.48
N ASP A 55 -10.48 -9.90 -8.81
CA ASP A 55 -10.09 -9.23 -10.07
C ASP A 55 -9.60 -7.79 -9.82
N LYS A 56 -8.37 -7.66 -9.32
CA LYS A 56 -7.72 -6.37 -9.06
C LYS A 56 -6.53 -6.14 -9.98
N THR A 57 -6.74 -6.20 -11.29
CA THR A 57 -5.72 -5.77 -12.27
C THR A 57 -5.63 -4.24 -12.31
N LEU A 58 -4.52 -3.70 -12.83
CA LEU A 58 -4.42 -2.25 -13.02
C LEU A 58 -5.54 -1.73 -13.93
N GLY A 59 -5.92 -2.51 -14.95
CA GLY A 59 -7.00 -2.18 -15.88
C GLY A 59 -8.38 -2.00 -15.24
N SER A 60 -8.64 -2.59 -14.06
CA SER A 60 -9.89 -2.35 -13.32
C SER A 60 -9.87 -1.06 -12.50
N ILE A 61 -8.69 -0.45 -12.32
CA ILE A 61 -8.47 0.79 -11.55
C ILE A 61 -8.09 1.97 -12.45
N PHE A 62 -7.51 1.71 -13.61
CA PHE A 62 -7.10 2.71 -14.58
C PHE A 62 -7.51 2.25 -15.96
N ASN A 63 -8.16 3.12 -16.71
CA ASN A 63 -8.27 2.92 -18.15
C ASN A 63 -6.87 3.12 -18.78
N LEU A 64 -6.25 2.02 -19.20
CA LEU A 64 -4.89 2.01 -19.73
C LEU A 64 -4.74 2.86 -21.01
N ASP A 65 -5.77 2.89 -21.85
CA ASP A 65 -5.77 3.67 -23.09
C ASP A 65 -5.71 5.18 -22.78
N MET A 66 -6.43 5.63 -21.74
CA MET A 66 -6.45 7.04 -21.33
C MET A 66 -5.15 7.52 -20.66
N ILE A 67 -4.31 6.61 -20.16
CA ILE A 67 -3.03 6.94 -19.54
C ILE A 67 -1.83 6.66 -20.45
N GLN A 68 -2.05 6.08 -21.64
CA GLN A 68 -0.98 5.71 -22.57
C GLN A 68 -0.09 6.91 -22.95
N GLU A 69 -0.70 8.05 -23.24
CA GLU A 69 0.01 9.29 -23.61
C GLU A 69 0.56 10.08 -22.42
N LYS A 70 0.20 9.69 -21.18
CA LYS A 70 0.64 10.41 -19.97
C LYS A 70 2.05 10.01 -19.55
N SER A 71 2.77 10.96 -18.97
CA SER A 71 4.05 10.71 -18.31
C SER A 71 3.85 9.94 -17.00
N GLY A 72 4.92 9.29 -16.51
CA GLY A 72 4.88 8.62 -15.19
C GLY A 72 4.50 9.56 -14.05
N SER A 73 4.93 10.83 -14.10
CA SER A 73 4.57 11.84 -13.08
C SER A 73 3.08 12.17 -13.08
N GLU A 74 2.48 12.35 -14.27
CA GLU A 74 1.03 12.62 -14.37
C GLU A 74 0.21 11.42 -13.89
N ILE A 75 0.63 10.19 -14.22
CA ILE A 75 -0.04 8.98 -13.74
C ILE A 75 0.08 8.86 -12.21
N ALA A 76 1.24 9.20 -11.66
CA ALA A 76 1.46 9.22 -10.22
C ALA A 76 0.52 10.20 -9.50
N GLU A 77 0.34 11.41 -10.05
CA GLU A 77 -0.60 12.40 -9.50
C GLU A 77 -2.04 11.89 -9.56
N LEU A 78 -2.47 11.32 -10.69
CA LEU A 78 -3.81 10.73 -10.84
C LEU A 78 -4.06 9.61 -9.82
N TRP A 79 -3.07 8.74 -9.61
CA TRP A 79 -3.16 7.64 -8.65
C TRP A 79 -3.34 8.16 -7.22
N MET A 80 -2.48 9.11 -6.81
CA MET A 80 -2.56 9.70 -5.47
C MET A 80 -3.88 10.46 -5.26
N GLN A 81 -4.36 11.18 -6.28
CA GLN A 81 -5.63 11.89 -6.23
C GLN A 81 -6.81 10.91 -6.09
N TYR A 82 -6.80 9.82 -6.85
CA TYR A 82 -7.86 8.81 -6.80
C TYR A 82 -7.96 8.09 -5.45
N PHE A 83 -6.82 7.83 -4.79
CA PHE A 83 -6.80 7.21 -3.46
C PHE A 83 -6.90 8.21 -2.30
N SER A 84 -6.83 9.52 -2.55
CA SER A 84 -6.80 10.56 -1.50
C SER A 84 -8.01 10.56 -0.55
N LYS A 85 -9.16 10.04 -0.99
CA LYS A 85 -10.40 9.97 -0.20
C LYS A 85 -10.78 8.55 0.21
N LYS A 86 -9.92 7.57 -0.06
CA LYS A 86 -10.19 6.17 0.22
C LYS A 86 -9.52 5.75 1.52
N ASP A 87 -10.18 4.89 2.28
CA ASP A 87 -9.61 4.27 3.48
C ASP A 87 -8.66 3.13 3.10
N THR A 88 -7.61 3.46 2.34
CA THR A 88 -6.52 2.52 2.01
C THR A 88 -5.20 3.25 1.81
N ILE A 89 -4.10 2.50 1.85
CA ILE A 89 -2.78 3.04 1.50
C ILE A 89 -2.55 2.93 0.01
N SER A 90 -1.84 3.91 -0.55
CA SER A 90 -1.40 3.92 -1.94
C SER A 90 0.00 4.52 -2.04
N ALA A 91 0.78 4.05 -3.01
CA ALA A 91 2.12 4.56 -3.24
C ALA A 91 2.54 4.47 -4.71
N ILE A 92 3.57 5.24 -5.04
CA ILE A 92 4.29 5.22 -6.31
C ILE A 92 5.71 4.76 -6.01
N ILE A 93 6.11 3.65 -6.60
CA ILE A 93 7.42 3.04 -6.37
C ILE A 93 8.25 3.19 -7.63
N PRO A 94 9.46 3.79 -7.59
CA PRO A 94 10.35 3.81 -8.73
C PRO A 94 10.67 2.38 -9.20
N GLY A 95 10.67 2.16 -10.52
CA GLY A 95 10.89 0.83 -11.09
C GLY A 95 12.20 0.18 -10.64
N SER A 96 13.27 0.97 -10.52
CA SER A 96 14.58 0.53 -10.00
C SER A 96 14.52 0.08 -8.54
N THR A 97 13.76 0.77 -7.69
CA THR A 97 13.53 0.36 -6.30
C THR A 97 12.76 -0.95 -6.24
N PHE A 98 11.73 -1.08 -7.08
CA PHE A 98 10.94 -2.32 -7.15
C PHE A 98 11.76 -3.50 -7.68
N ASP A 99 12.70 -3.26 -8.61
CA ASP A 99 13.62 -4.31 -9.08
C ASP A 99 14.50 -4.89 -7.96
N ILE A 100 14.96 -4.04 -7.04
CA ILE A 100 15.73 -4.49 -5.87
C ILE A 100 14.84 -5.34 -4.95
N ILE A 101 13.64 -4.84 -4.63
CA ILE A 101 12.67 -5.56 -3.80
C ILE A 101 12.37 -6.92 -4.43
N PHE A 102 11.97 -6.93 -5.70
CA PHE A 102 11.49 -8.13 -6.38
C PHE A 102 12.62 -9.12 -6.67
N GLY A 103 13.84 -8.65 -6.89
CA GLY A 103 15.03 -9.50 -6.99
C GLY A 103 15.25 -10.34 -5.73
N ARG A 104 15.06 -9.73 -4.55
CA ARG A 104 15.19 -10.36 -3.24
C ARG A 104 14.02 -11.29 -2.91
N VAL A 105 12.80 -10.89 -3.26
CA VAL A 105 11.58 -11.68 -3.06
C VAL A 105 11.65 -13.06 -3.73
N LYS A 106 12.34 -13.18 -4.88
CA LYS A 106 12.47 -14.45 -5.61
C LYS A 106 13.10 -15.58 -4.78
N SER A 107 14.10 -15.27 -3.95
CA SER A 107 14.76 -16.24 -3.07
C SER A 107 14.20 -16.24 -1.66
N CYS A 108 13.68 -15.09 -1.22
CA CYS A 108 13.20 -14.88 0.14
C CYS A 108 11.77 -14.34 0.10
N PRO A 109 10.74 -15.16 -0.14
CA PRO A 109 9.37 -14.70 -0.33
C PRO A 109 8.61 -14.43 0.98
N MET A 110 9.16 -14.77 2.15
CA MET A 110 8.46 -14.65 3.43
C MET A 110 9.25 -13.83 4.44
N PHE A 111 8.58 -13.07 5.31
CA PHE A 111 9.26 -12.43 6.43
C PHE A 111 8.31 -12.13 7.58
N LEU A 112 8.88 -11.89 8.77
CA LEU A 112 8.15 -11.50 9.97
C LEU A 112 8.24 -9.99 10.17
N TYR A 113 7.10 -9.35 10.40
CA TYR A 113 6.97 -7.91 10.57
C TYR A 113 6.41 -7.58 11.94
N ALA A 114 6.99 -6.59 12.62
CA ALA A 114 6.58 -6.18 13.95
C ALA A 114 5.68 -4.94 13.85
N LEU A 115 4.43 -5.06 14.29
CA LEU A 115 3.48 -3.97 14.35
C LEU A 115 3.37 -3.45 15.79
N PRO A 116 3.79 -2.20 16.07
CA PRO A 116 3.69 -1.64 17.41
C PRO A 116 2.23 -1.55 17.87
N GLN A 117 1.98 -2.01 19.10
CA GLN A 117 0.68 -1.89 19.76
C GLN A 117 0.78 -0.97 20.99
N LYS A 118 -0.33 -0.75 21.70
CA LYS A 118 -0.32 0.01 22.97
C LYS A 118 0.62 -0.63 23.99
N GLU A 119 0.64 -1.96 24.03
CA GLU A 119 1.52 -2.78 24.86
C GLU A 119 2.20 -3.82 23.97
N GLY A 120 3.52 -3.75 23.85
CA GLY A 120 4.30 -4.68 23.05
C GLY A 120 4.09 -4.56 21.53
N TYR A 121 4.15 -5.71 20.86
CA TYR A 121 4.10 -5.82 19.41
C TYR A 121 3.18 -6.97 19.01
N GLU A 122 2.45 -6.76 17.92
CA GLU A 122 1.80 -7.83 17.18
C GLU A 122 2.68 -8.19 15.97
N PHE A 123 2.88 -9.48 15.72
CA PHE A 123 3.66 -9.93 14.58
C PHE A 123 2.77 -10.35 13.42
N PHE A 124 3.17 -9.98 12.22
CA PHE A 124 2.56 -10.42 10.97
C PHE A 124 3.58 -11.20 10.15
N VAL A 125 3.14 -12.32 9.59
CA VAL A 125 3.86 -13.01 8.51
C VAL A 125 3.44 -12.36 7.21
N GLY A 126 4.41 -11.78 6.49
CA GLY A 126 4.23 -11.32 5.12
C GLY A 126 4.73 -12.39 4.16
N GLN A 127 3.89 -12.81 3.22
CA GLN A 127 4.21 -13.80 2.20
C GLN A 127 3.91 -13.24 0.80
N TRP A 128 4.91 -13.23 -0.06
CA TRP A 128 4.77 -12.83 -1.45
C TRP A 128 4.17 -13.95 -2.29
N ALA A 129 3.16 -13.62 -3.09
CA ALA A 129 2.56 -14.46 -4.10
C ALA A 129 2.51 -13.66 -5.43
N GLY A 130 3.47 -13.91 -6.31
CA GLY A 130 3.65 -13.06 -7.49
C GLY A 130 3.95 -11.61 -7.09
N HIS A 131 3.12 -10.65 -7.53
CA HIS A 131 3.25 -9.23 -7.19
C HIS A 131 2.36 -8.79 -6.01
N GLU A 132 1.74 -9.76 -5.33
CA GLU A 132 0.91 -9.55 -4.16
C GLU A 132 1.70 -9.91 -2.91
N LEU A 133 1.57 -9.09 -1.86
CA LEU A 133 2.15 -9.37 -0.55
C LEU A 133 1.03 -9.51 0.47
N HIS A 134 0.85 -10.74 0.94
CA HIS A 134 -0.18 -11.12 1.90
C HIS A 134 0.36 -11.03 3.31
N PHE A 135 -0.33 -10.29 4.17
CA PHE A 135 -0.04 -10.21 5.60
C PHE A 135 -1.11 -10.95 6.39
N THR A 136 -0.65 -11.86 7.24
CA THR A 136 -1.49 -12.60 8.18
C THR A 136 -0.85 -12.53 9.56
N SER A 137 -1.64 -12.26 10.61
CA SER A 137 -1.11 -12.21 11.98
C SER A 137 -0.53 -13.56 12.37
N LEU A 138 0.59 -13.54 13.08
CA LEU A 138 1.29 -14.76 13.49
C LEU A 138 0.37 -15.65 14.34
N ILE A 139 -0.47 -15.06 15.18
CA ILE A 139 -1.44 -15.81 16.00
C ILE A 139 -2.48 -16.54 15.13
N ASN A 140 -2.94 -15.94 14.03
CA ASN A 140 -3.86 -16.61 13.11
C ASN A 140 -3.15 -17.75 12.36
N VAL A 141 -1.91 -17.54 11.92
CA VAL A 141 -1.10 -18.62 11.31
C VAL A 141 -0.92 -19.79 12.28
N GLN A 142 -0.63 -19.51 13.55
CA GLN A 142 -0.43 -20.55 14.57
C GLN A 142 -1.71 -21.31 14.92
N THR A 143 -2.87 -20.65 14.88
CA THR A 143 -4.15 -21.26 15.26
C THR A 143 -4.90 -21.91 14.10
N MET A 144 -4.73 -21.41 12.87
CA MET A 144 -5.49 -21.85 11.68
C MET A 144 -4.62 -22.46 10.57
N GLY A 145 -3.29 -22.38 10.69
CA GLY A 145 -2.36 -22.91 9.69
C GLY A 145 -2.52 -22.25 8.33
N GLU A 146 -2.47 -23.06 7.27
CA GLU A 146 -2.58 -22.63 5.87
C GLU A 146 -3.94 -21.99 5.53
N ASN A 147 -4.97 -22.20 6.35
CA ASN A 147 -6.30 -21.62 6.14
C ASN A 147 -6.44 -20.21 6.75
N ALA A 148 -5.41 -19.69 7.40
CA ALA A 148 -5.45 -18.37 8.03
C ALA A 148 -5.65 -17.28 6.97
N PRO A 149 -6.75 -16.50 7.02
CA PRO A 149 -7.02 -15.48 6.01
C PRO A 149 -6.04 -14.33 6.15
N SER A 150 -5.61 -13.76 5.02
CA SER A 150 -4.89 -12.49 5.02
C SER A 150 -5.73 -11.41 5.71
N GLN A 151 -5.08 -10.47 6.36
CA GLN A 151 -5.73 -9.30 6.96
C GLN A 151 -5.39 -8.02 6.19
N LEU A 152 -4.30 -8.06 5.42
CA LEU A 152 -3.84 -7.01 4.53
C LEU A 152 -3.18 -7.65 3.31
N ILE A 153 -3.48 -7.15 2.12
CA ILE A 153 -2.80 -7.51 0.88
C ILE A 153 -2.29 -6.23 0.23
N LEU A 154 -1.02 -6.18 -0.14
CA LEU A 154 -0.45 -5.12 -0.96
C LEU A 154 -0.35 -5.60 -2.41
N TYR A 155 -0.99 -4.88 -3.32
CA TYR A 155 -0.93 -5.15 -4.76
C TYR A 155 0.10 -4.23 -5.41
N HIS A 156 1.02 -4.81 -6.19
CA HIS A 156 2.02 -4.05 -6.95
C HIS A 156 1.78 -4.20 -8.45
N TYR A 157 1.39 -3.11 -9.09
CA TYR A 157 1.10 -3.04 -10.52
C TYR A 157 2.35 -2.69 -11.31
N THR A 158 2.89 -3.67 -12.02
CA THR A 158 4.16 -3.57 -12.76
C THR A 158 3.99 -3.18 -14.22
N ASP A 159 2.74 -3.05 -14.69
CA ASP A 159 2.35 -2.75 -16.07
C ASP A 159 3.08 -1.52 -16.63
N LEU A 160 3.24 -0.48 -15.81
CA LEU A 160 3.84 0.79 -16.19
C LEU A 160 5.37 0.86 -15.95
N LYS A 161 5.98 -0.20 -15.42
CA LYS A 161 7.38 -0.16 -15.00
C LYS A 161 8.32 0.05 -16.17
N LYS A 162 8.11 -0.67 -17.28
CA LYS A 162 8.98 -0.63 -18.46
C LYS A 162 8.89 0.71 -19.18
N ASP A 163 7.67 1.20 -19.40
CA ASP A 163 7.43 2.34 -20.29
C ASP A 163 7.43 3.68 -19.54
N LYS A 164 7.06 3.67 -18.25
CA LYS A 164 6.91 4.88 -17.42
C LYS A 164 7.84 4.89 -16.21
N GLY A 165 8.60 3.83 -15.96
CA GLY A 165 9.59 3.76 -14.89
C GLY A 165 8.99 3.68 -13.48
N ILE A 166 7.69 3.40 -13.34
CA ILE A 166 6.98 3.39 -12.06
C ILE A 166 6.17 2.11 -11.87
N VAL A 167 6.04 1.70 -10.60
CA VAL A 167 5.14 0.65 -10.13
C VAL A 167 4.11 1.33 -9.21
N LEU A 168 2.84 1.03 -9.42
CA LEU A 168 1.77 1.55 -8.58
C LEU A 168 1.44 0.54 -7.49
N MET A 169 1.18 1.00 -6.27
CA MET A 169 0.82 0.14 -5.16
C MET A 169 -0.44 0.64 -4.46
N THR A 170 -1.31 -0.29 -4.08
CA THR A 170 -2.45 -0.07 -3.20
C THR A 170 -2.63 -1.25 -2.27
N ALA A 171 -3.41 -1.08 -1.21
CA ALA A 171 -3.80 -2.18 -0.32
C ALA A 171 -5.28 -2.52 -0.37
N GLU A 172 -5.58 -3.78 -0.03
CA GLU A 172 -6.88 -4.22 0.47
C GLU A 172 -6.68 -4.72 1.90
N MET A 173 -7.53 -4.31 2.82
CA MET A 173 -7.37 -4.66 4.24
C MET A 173 -8.72 -4.91 4.90
N ASP A 174 -8.74 -5.82 5.86
CA ASP A 174 -9.87 -5.95 6.77
C ASP A 174 -9.73 -4.89 7.88
N SER A 175 -10.54 -3.84 7.76
CA SER A 175 -10.54 -2.70 8.68
C SER A 175 -10.93 -3.05 10.12
N LYS A 176 -11.44 -4.25 10.37
CA LYS A 176 -11.65 -4.77 11.74
C LYS A 176 -10.35 -5.13 12.43
N PHE A 177 -9.30 -5.47 11.67
CA PHE A 177 -8.03 -5.97 12.21
C PHE A 177 -6.87 -5.02 11.96
N VAL A 178 -6.84 -4.36 10.81
CA VAL A 178 -5.71 -3.49 10.40
C VAL A 178 -6.25 -2.11 10.03
N THR A 179 -5.73 -1.09 10.70
CA THR A 179 -5.99 0.32 10.35
C THR A 179 -5.07 0.79 9.22
N VAL A 180 -5.45 1.86 8.52
CA VAL A 180 -4.63 2.49 7.47
C VAL A 180 -3.21 2.83 7.96
N HIS A 181 -3.07 3.31 9.21
CA HIS A 181 -1.77 3.64 9.78
C HIS A 181 -0.90 2.39 10.03
N GLN A 182 -1.52 1.29 10.47
CA GLN A 182 -0.83 0.02 10.66
C GLN A 182 -0.42 -0.60 9.32
N ALA A 183 -1.30 -0.54 8.30
CA ALA A 183 -0.98 -0.96 6.94
C ALA A 183 0.22 -0.15 6.38
N GLN A 184 0.25 1.17 6.58
CA GLN A 184 1.38 2.00 6.20
C GLN A 184 2.66 1.60 6.93
N CYS A 185 2.58 1.27 8.22
CA CYS A 185 3.72 0.81 9.00
C CYS A 185 4.29 -0.49 8.44
N LEU A 186 3.44 -1.47 8.11
CA LEU A 186 3.85 -2.72 7.48
C LEU A 186 4.48 -2.47 6.10
N ALA A 187 3.87 -1.63 5.25
CA ALA A 187 4.41 -1.28 3.93
C ALA A 187 5.79 -0.59 4.03
N ASN A 188 5.98 0.31 5.00
CA ASN A 188 7.28 0.95 5.24
C ASN A 188 8.35 -0.08 5.66
N GLN A 189 7.98 -1.08 6.46
CA GLN A 189 8.89 -2.15 6.82
C GLN A 189 9.27 -3.01 5.61
N VAL A 190 8.35 -3.27 4.67
CA VAL A 190 8.69 -3.96 3.41
C VAL A 190 9.78 -3.19 2.66
N GLN A 191 9.62 -1.88 2.51
CA GLN A 191 10.64 -1.04 1.88
C GLN A 191 11.97 -1.07 2.65
N LEU A 192 11.92 -1.10 3.99
CA LEU A 192 13.12 -1.18 4.82
C LEU A 192 13.86 -2.51 4.65
N PHE A 193 13.15 -3.63 4.71
CA PHE A 193 13.74 -4.97 4.67
C PHE A 193 14.13 -5.42 3.25
N TYR A 194 13.30 -5.12 2.26
CA TYR A 194 13.52 -5.55 0.87
C TYR A 194 14.05 -4.46 -0.04
N GLY A 195 13.76 -3.18 0.22
CA GLY A 195 14.12 -2.06 -0.67
C GLY A 195 15.38 -1.30 -0.26
N SER A 196 15.83 -1.43 0.99
CA SER A 196 17.02 -0.74 1.49
C SER A 196 18.31 -1.26 0.84
N GLN A 197 19.26 -0.36 0.59
CA GLN A 197 20.62 -0.77 0.18
C GLN A 197 21.46 -1.33 1.33
N ARG A 198 21.00 -1.21 2.58
CA ARG A 198 21.69 -1.76 3.76
C ARG A 198 21.55 -3.28 3.78
N LEU A 199 22.65 -3.98 3.52
CA LEU A 199 22.69 -5.43 3.42
C LEU A 199 22.33 -6.10 4.76
N GLU A 200 22.67 -5.47 5.88
CA GLU A 200 22.36 -5.98 7.23
C GLU A 200 20.86 -6.09 7.46
N THR A 201 20.08 -5.18 6.89
CA THR A 201 18.62 -5.20 7.02
C THR A 201 18.00 -6.34 6.21
N PHE A 202 18.48 -6.55 4.98
CA PHE A 202 18.05 -7.69 4.16
C PHE A 202 18.55 -9.02 4.72
N ARG A 203 19.70 -9.04 5.42
CA ARG A 203 20.25 -10.26 6.01
C ARG A 203 19.30 -10.95 6.98
N LEU A 204 18.50 -10.18 7.72
CA LEU A 204 17.45 -10.74 8.59
C LEU A 204 16.42 -11.53 7.79
N VAL A 205 16.05 -11.03 6.62
CA VAL A 205 15.13 -11.69 5.68
C VAL A 205 15.76 -12.97 5.12
N GLU A 206 17.03 -12.91 4.72
CA GLU A 206 17.73 -14.10 4.22
C GLU A 206 17.81 -15.20 5.29
N ILE A 207 18.17 -14.83 6.54
CA ILE A 207 18.23 -15.77 7.65
C ILE A 207 16.85 -16.39 7.89
N PHE A 208 15.79 -15.58 7.92
CA PHE A 208 14.43 -16.09 8.11
C PHE A 208 14.02 -17.13 7.05
N ASN A 209 14.38 -16.94 5.78
CA ASN A 209 13.95 -17.84 4.69
C ASN A 209 14.85 -19.06 4.51
N HIS A 210 16.15 -18.95 4.80
CA HIS A 210 17.13 -19.99 4.49
C HIS A 210 17.70 -20.69 5.72
N LYS A 211 17.61 -20.07 6.89
CA LYS A 211 18.17 -20.53 8.16
C LYS A 211 17.30 -20.12 9.35
N PRO A 212 16.01 -20.50 9.38
CA PRO A 212 15.06 -20.04 10.38
C PRO A 212 15.52 -20.33 11.83
N GLU A 213 16.31 -21.39 12.05
CA GLU A 213 16.91 -21.73 13.34
C GLU A 213 17.96 -20.72 13.84
N GLU A 214 18.56 -19.94 12.96
CA GLU A 214 19.51 -18.86 13.31
C GLU A 214 18.81 -17.50 13.52
N PHE A 215 17.51 -17.39 13.23
CA PHE A 215 16.74 -16.15 13.33
C PHE A 215 16.48 -15.76 14.80
N LYS A 216 16.70 -14.49 15.14
CA LYS A 216 16.57 -13.95 16.51
C LYS A 216 15.93 -12.56 16.50
#